data_AF-D6PVQ2-F1
#
_entry.id   AF-D6PVQ2-F1
#
_cell.length_a   1.000
_cell.length_b   1.000
_cell.length_c   1.000
_cell.angle_alpha   90.00
_cell.angle_beta   90.00
_cell.angle_gamma   90.00
#
_symmetry.space_group_name_H-M   'P 1'
#
loop_
_entity.id
_entity.type
_entity.pdbx_description
1 polymer ?
#
loop_
_entity_poly.entity_id
_entity_poly.type
_entity_poly.pdbx_seq_one_letter_code
_entity_poly.pdbx_strand_id
1 'polypeptide(L)'
;HEGFRSTEGKKHVWFGETINGGTEFTYNDETISPQSMATQLAFMRLLSNEATQNITYHCKNSNAYMSDETGDLKRAVVVQGSNDVELRAEGNSRFTFSVLEDGCTRHTGEWSKTVIEYRTNKPSRLPILDIAPLDIGGADQEFGLDIGPVCFK
;
A
#
# COMPACT_ATOMS: atom_id res chain seq x y z
N HIS A 1 3.24 -9.31 -41.18
CA HIS A 1 3.20 -8.36 -40.06
C HIS A 1 3.16 -9.15 -38.77
N GLU A 2 4.32 -9.34 -38.17
CA GLU A 2 4.47 -10.03 -36.88
C GLU A 2 3.97 -9.10 -35.78
N GLY A 3 2.86 -9.49 -35.13
CA GLY A 3 2.38 -8.82 -33.94
C GLY A 3 3.31 -9.18 -32.78
N PHE A 4 4.08 -8.20 -32.31
CA PHE A 4 4.90 -8.31 -31.12
C PHE A 4 3.96 -8.52 -29.92
N ARG A 5 3.77 -9.79 -29.53
CA ARG A 5 3.08 -10.15 -28.29
C ARG A 5 4.04 -9.79 -27.16
N SER A 6 3.96 -8.56 -26.65
CA SER A 6 4.69 -8.17 -25.45
C SER A 6 4.14 -8.99 -24.28
N THR A 7 4.85 -10.07 -23.94
CA THR A 7 4.73 -10.76 -22.66
C THR A 7 5.71 -10.14 -21.68
N GLU A 8 5.67 -8.81 -21.50
CA GLU A 8 6.21 -8.23 -20.27
C GLU A 8 5.19 -8.50 -19.16
N GLY A 9 5.56 -9.33 -18.18
CA GLY A 9 4.72 -9.57 -17.02
C GLY A 9 4.40 -8.23 -16.33
N LYS A 10 3.16 -8.06 -15.88
CA LYS A 10 2.77 -6.89 -15.07
C LYS A 10 3.75 -6.72 -13.91
N LYS A 11 4.18 -5.48 -13.65
CA LYS A 11 5.10 -5.11 -12.56
C LYS A 11 4.36 -4.23 -11.56
N HIS A 12 4.82 -4.20 -10.32
CA HIS A 12 4.38 -3.24 -9.33
C HIS A 12 4.74 -1.82 -9.77
N VAL A 13 3.80 -0.89 -9.64
CA VAL A 13 3.97 0.53 -10.03
C VAL A 13 3.71 1.41 -8.82
N TRP A 14 4.74 2.11 -8.34
CA TRP A 14 4.63 3.02 -7.19
C TRP A 14 3.71 4.21 -7.50
N PHE A 15 2.73 4.44 -6.62
CA PHE A 15 1.76 5.50 -6.78
C PHE A 15 2.41 6.88 -6.74
N GLY A 16 3.23 7.15 -5.72
CA GLY A 16 3.87 8.45 -5.52
C GLY A 16 4.93 8.79 -6.57
N GLU A 17 5.64 7.80 -7.10
CA GLU A 17 6.75 8.01 -8.05
C GLU A 17 6.31 7.96 -9.52
N THR A 18 5.42 7.04 -9.88
CA THR A 18 5.19 6.69 -11.30
C THR A 18 3.81 7.10 -11.82
N ILE A 19 2.79 7.16 -10.97
CA ILE A 19 1.41 7.43 -11.43
C ILE A 19 1.19 8.93 -11.56
N ASN A 20 0.67 9.38 -12.71
CA ASN A 20 0.37 10.78 -12.94
C ASN A 20 -0.58 11.34 -11.87
N GLY A 21 -0.12 12.37 -11.16
CA GLY A 21 -0.87 12.98 -10.06
C GLY A 21 -0.78 12.25 -8.73
N GLY A 22 -0.05 11.13 -8.67
CA GLY A 22 0.33 10.50 -7.42
C GLY A 22 1.45 11.26 -6.72
N THR A 23 1.41 11.23 -5.39
CA THR A 23 2.45 11.78 -4.52
C THR A 23 2.59 10.86 -3.31
N GLU A 24 3.80 10.74 -2.76
CA GLU A 24 4.00 10.06 -1.47
C GLU A 24 3.07 10.62 -0.39
N PHE A 25 2.65 9.76 0.54
CA PHE A 25 1.76 10.14 1.62
C PHE A 25 2.50 11.00 2.64
N THR A 26 1.85 12.09 3.03
CA THR A 26 2.38 13.02 4.03
C THR A 26 1.49 13.01 5.28
N TYR A 27 2.11 13.18 6.44
CA TYR A 27 1.46 13.14 7.75
C TYR A 27 1.66 14.50 8.39
N ASN A 28 0.87 15.45 7.93
CA ASN A 28 1.06 16.86 8.21
C ASN A 28 -0.19 17.43 8.88
N ASP A 29 0.00 18.51 9.61
CA ASP A 29 -1.06 19.39 10.07
C ASP A 29 -0.84 20.75 9.37
N GLU A 30 -1.90 21.39 8.86
CA GLU A 30 -1.79 22.68 8.15
C GLU A 30 -1.14 23.79 8.99
N THR A 31 -1.18 23.65 10.31
CA THR A 31 -0.61 24.61 11.26
C THR A 31 0.85 24.32 11.62
N ILE A 32 1.39 23.17 11.22
CA ILE A 32 2.73 22.70 11.63
C ILE A 32 3.63 22.54 10.40
N SER A 33 4.83 23.12 10.45
CA SER A 33 5.79 22.97 9.36
C SER A 33 6.23 21.51 9.16
N PRO A 34 6.57 21.08 7.92
CA PRO A 34 7.04 19.72 7.66
C PRO A 34 8.24 19.29 8.51
N GLN A 35 9.18 20.21 8.78
CA GLN A 35 10.34 19.93 9.64
C GLN A 35 9.94 19.65 11.09
N SER A 36 8.96 20.40 11.60
CA SER A 36 8.44 20.20 12.96
C SER A 36 7.69 18.87 13.03
N MET A 37 6.87 18.53 12.02
CA MET A 37 6.20 17.23 11.95
C MET A 37 7.18 16.05 11.87
N ALA A 38 8.24 16.16 11.07
CA ALA A 38 9.30 15.16 11.02
C ALA A 38 9.96 14.96 12.39
N THR A 39 10.20 16.05 13.13
CA THR A 39 10.71 16.00 14.51
C THR A 39 9.73 15.29 15.43
N GLN A 40 8.43 15.64 15.40
CA GLN A 40 7.41 14.98 16.23
C GLN A 40 7.31 13.47 15.94
N LEU A 41 7.29 13.08 14.66
CA LEU A 41 7.31 11.67 14.25
C LEU A 41 8.55 10.93 14.76
N ALA A 42 9.72 11.58 14.73
CA ALA A 42 10.94 10.99 15.27
C ALA A 42 10.85 10.73 16.78
N PHE A 43 10.30 11.67 17.56
CA PHE A 43 10.08 11.48 18.99
C PHE A 43 9.04 10.39 19.27
N MET A 44 7.92 10.35 18.54
CA MET A 44 6.92 9.28 18.69
C MET A 44 7.52 7.90 18.44
N ARG A 45 8.37 7.75 17.42
CA ARG A 45 9.09 6.50 17.15
C ARG A 45 10.05 6.12 18.27
N LEU A 46 10.76 7.08 18.86
CA LEU A 46 11.75 6.85 19.92
C LEU A 46 11.09 6.45 21.25
N LEU A 47 9.91 7.00 21.53
CA LEU A 47 9.21 6.83 22.81
C LEU A 47 8.21 5.65 22.81
N SER A 48 8.10 4.92 21.71
CA SER A 48 7.12 3.85 21.52
C SER A 48 7.80 2.50 21.30
N ASN A 49 7.12 1.43 21.67
CA ASN A 49 7.58 0.06 21.41
C ASN A 49 6.85 -0.57 20.22
N GLU A 50 5.65 -0.10 19.92
CA GLU A 50 4.79 -0.63 18.88
C GLU A 50 4.26 0.50 17.98
N ALA A 51 4.01 0.17 16.71
CA ALA A 51 3.29 1.04 15.80
C ALA A 51 2.32 0.22 14.94
N THR A 52 1.16 0.80 14.62
CA THR A 52 0.15 0.21 13.74
C THR A 52 -0.32 1.26 12.74
N GLN A 53 -0.59 0.85 11.50
CA GLN A 53 -1.28 1.68 10.54
C GLN A 53 -2.09 0.85 9.56
N ASN A 54 -3.22 1.41 9.13
CA ASN A 54 -4.09 0.82 8.11
C ASN A 54 -4.09 1.67 6.84
N ILE A 55 -4.25 1.00 5.71
CA ILE A 55 -4.53 1.63 4.40
C ILE A 55 -5.67 0.87 3.74
N THR A 56 -6.65 1.60 3.20
CA THR A 56 -7.76 1.01 2.46
C THR A 56 -7.51 1.21 0.97
N TYR A 57 -7.45 0.10 0.24
CA TYR A 57 -7.36 0.08 -1.22
C TYR A 57 -8.78 -0.10 -1.77
N HIS A 58 -9.34 0.94 -2.36
CA HIS A 58 -10.60 0.86 -3.10
C HIS A 58 -10.31 0.37 -4.52
N CYS A 59 -11.09 -0.59 -5.01
CA CYS A 59 -10.80 -1.25 -6.27
C CYS A 59 -12.06 -1.38 -7.13
N LYS A 60 -11.85 -1.30 -8.44
CA LYS A 60 -12.78 -1.77 -9.47
C LYS A 60 -11.96 -2.46 -10.55
N ASN A 61 -12.21 -3.74 -10.77
CA ASN A 61 -11.42 -4.61 -11.66
C ASN A 61 -9.92 -4.61 -11.35
N SER A 62 -9.54 -4.59 -10.08
CA SER A 62 -8.14 -4.61 -9.66
C SER A 62 -7.97 -5.46 -8.39
N ASN A 63 -7.09 -6.45 -8.45
CA ASN A 63 -6.75 -7.27 -7.28
C ASN A 63 -5.79 -6.54 -6.33
N ALA A 64 -6.12 -6.51 -5.04
CA ALA A 64 -5.31 -5.87 -4.01
C ALA A 64 -4.50 -6.86 -3.14
N TYR A 65 -5.03 -8.06 -2.93
CA TYR A 65 -4.42 -9.10 -2.09
C TYR A 65 -4.59 -10.49 -2.70
N MET A 66 -5.70 -11.18 -2.42
CA MET A 66 -6.00 -12.49 -3.00
C MET A 66 -6.54 -12.35 -4.42
N SER A 67 -6.14 -13.27 -5.29
CA SER A 67 -6.76 -13.44 -6.60
C SER A 67 -7.55 -14.74 -6.59
N ASP A 68 -8.88 -14.64 -6.63
CA ASP A 68 -9.74 -15.84 -6.64
C ASP A 68 -9.66 -16.62 -7.95
N GLU A 69 -9.15 -15.99 -9.01
CA GLU A 69 -8.89 -16.66 -10.29
C GLU A 69 -7.71 -17.63 -10.21
N THR A 70 -6.65 -17.24 -9.47
CA THR A 70 -5.40 -18.00 -9.38
C THR A 70 -5.23 -18.73 -8.05
N GLY A 71 -5.97 -18.34 -7.01
CA GLY A 71 -5.83 -18.84 -5.65
C GLY A 71 -4.49 -18.48 -5.00
N ASP A 72 -3.87 -17.38 -5.42
CA ASP A 72 -2.57 -16.94 -4.90
C ASP A 72 -2.49 -15.42 -4.64
N LEU A 73 -1.42 -15.00 -3.95
CA LEU A 73 -1.14 -13.63 -3.55
C LEU A 73 -0.17 -12.92 -4.49
N LYS A 74 0.08 -13.46 -5.69
CA LYS A 74 1.08 -12.92 -6.62
C LYS A 74 0.70 -11.54 -7.17
N ARG A 75 -0.60 -11.21 -7.14
CA ARG A 75 -1.13 -9.89 -7.56
C ARG A 75 -1.25 -8.90 -6.41
N ALA A 76 -0.90 -9.29 -5.19
CA ALA A 76 -1.02 -8.41 -4.03
C ALA A 76 -0.18 -7.14 -4.18
N VAL A 77 -0.70 -6.04 -3.63
CA VAL A 77 0.02 -4.76 -3.57
C VAL A 77 1.31 -4.89 -2.74
N VAL A 78 2.25 -3.98 -3.00
CA VAL A 78 3.40 -3.74 -2.11
C VAL A 78 3.19 -2.40 -1.43
N VAL A 79 3.50 -2.31 -0.14
CA VAL A 79 3.36 -1.07 0.63
C VAL A 79 4.75 -0.63 1.07
N GLN A 80 5.10 0.64 0.88
CA GLN A 80 6.35 1.20 1.35
C GLN A 80 6.14 1.83 2.72
N GLY A 81 6.78 1.27 3.73
CA GLY A 81 6.95 1.90 5.03
C GLY A 81 8.09 2.92 5.01
N SER A 82 8.31 3.54 6.15
CA SER A 82 9.43 4.46 6.36
C SER A 82 10.79 3.75 6.33
N ASN A 83 11.83 4.48 5.93
CA ASN A 83 13.18 3.97 5.65
C ASN A 83 13.20 2.89 4.54
N ASP A 84 12.40 3.10 3.49
CA ASP A 84 12.36 2.28 2.28
C ASP A 84 12.07 0.80 2.53
N VAL A 85 11.34 0.51 3.61
CA VAL A 85 10.96 -0.86 3.95
C VAL A 85 9.76 -1.25 3.11
N GLU A 86 9.95 -2.22 2.22
CA GLU A 86 8.84 -2.84 1.51
C GLU A 86 8.10 -3.86 2.40
N LEU A 87 6.78 -3.71 2.45
CA LEU A 87 5.85 -4.58 3.15
C LEU A 87 5.04 -5.36 2.10
N ARG A 88 4.98 -6.67 2.26
CA ARG A 88 4.43 -7.60 1.25
C ARG A 88 3.35 -8.50 1.84
N ALA A 89 2.57 -9.14 0.98
CA ALA A 89 1.54 -10.10 1.38
C ALA A 89 2.11 -11.44 1.89
N GLU A 90 3.33 -11.79 1.48
CA GLU A 90 4.01 -13.06 1.81
C GLU A 90 5.50 -12.83 2.07
N GLY A 91 6.16 -13.84 2.66
CA GLY A 91 7.60 -13.85 2.90
C GLY A 91 7.97 -13.75 4.38
N ASN A 92 8.96 -12.92 4.70
CA ASN A 92 9.41 -12.76 6.08
C ASN A 92 8.34 -12.05 6.90
N SER A 93 7.82 -12.74 7.93
CA SER A 93 6.73 -12.26 8.79
C SER A 93 6.97 -10.88 9.42
N ARG A 94 8.22 -10.44 9.57
CA ARG A 94 8.53 -9.09 10.06
C ARG A 94 8.17 -7.99 9.05
N PHE A 95 8.03 -8.31 7.79
CA PHE A 95 7.73 -7.41 6.67
C PHE A 95 6.45 -7.81 5.93
N THR A 96 5.64 -8.66 6.56
CA THR A 96 4.36 -9.11 6.00
C THR A 96 3.24 -8.30 6.64
N PHE A 97 2.38 -7.69 5.82
CA PHE A 97 1.16 -7.06 6.30
C PHE A 97 0.03 -8.08 6.46
N SER A 98 -0.97 -7.73 7.24
CA SER A 98 -2.22 -8.48 7.38
C SER A 98 -3.35 -7.79 6.65
N VAL A 99 -4.43 -8.52 6.36
CA VAL A 99 -5.63 -7.98 5.71
C VAL A 99 -6.82 -8.18 6.63
N LEU A 100 -7.55 -7.11 6.92
CA LEU A 100 -8.72 -7.10 7.81
C LEU A 100 -10.02 -7.39 7.06
N GLU A 101 -10.07 -7.00 5.78
CA GLU A 101 -11.21 -7.17 4.87
C GLU A 101 -10.64 -7.28 3.45
N ASP A 102 -11.07 -8.26 2.66
CA ASP A 102 -10.66 -8.39 1.25
C ASP A 102 -11.88 -8.58 0.34
N GLY A 103 -12.32 -7.50 -0.29
CA GLY A 103 -13.38 -7.50 -1.28
C GLY A 103 -12.86 -7.38 -2.73
N CYS A 104 -11.56 -7.25 -2.93
CA CYS A 104 -10.93 -7.03 -4.24
C CYS A 104 -10.44 -8.32 -4.90
N THR A 105 -11.11 -9.45 -4.67
CA THR A 105 -10.59 -10.76 -5.10
C THR A 105 -10.90 -11.13 -6.55
N ARG A 106 -11.86 -10.44 -7.19
CA ARG A 106 -12.33 -10.67 -8.56
C ARG A 106 -12.61 -9.36 -9.31
N HIS A 107 -12.58 -9.42 -10.64
CA HIS A 107 -12.97 -8.30 -11.52
C HIS A 107 -14.48 -8.35 -11.81
N THR A 108 -15.28 -7.70 -10.96
CA THR A 108 -16.76 -7.71 -11.05
C THR A 108 -17.34 -6.52 -11.82
N GLY A 109 -16.54 -5.49 -12.10
CA GLY A 109 -16.98 -4.20 -12.62
C GLY A 109 -17.58 -3.26 -11.56
N GLU A 110 -17.73 -3.72 -10.32
CA GLU A 110 -18.25 -2.94 -9.19
C GLU A 110 -17.12 -2.48 -8.27
N TRP A 111 -17.38 -1.39 -7.54
CA TRP A 111 -16.44 -0.90 -6.52
C TRP A 111 -16.48 -1.78 -5.27
N SER A 112 -15.31 -2.11 -4.77
CA SER A 112 -15.09 -2.85 -3.53
C SER A 112 -13.83 -2.29 -2.83
N LYS A 113 -13.39 -2.94 -1.75
CA LYS A 113 -12.19 -2.51 -1.03
C LYS A 113 -11.45 -3.66 -0.35
N THR A 114 -10.17 -3.43 -0.10
CA THR A 114 -9.32 -4.27 0.75
C THR A 114 -8.69 -3.40 1.82
N VAL A 115 -8.83 -3.79 3.08
CA VAL A 115 -8.27 -3.05 4.23
C VAL A 115 -7.00 -3.78 4.70
N ILE A 116 -5.86 -3.13 4.49
CA ILE A 116 -4.54 -3.65 4.84
C ILE A 116 -4.11 -3.04 6.16
N GLU A 117 -3.52 -3.86 7.04
CA GLU A 117 -2.99 -3.46 8.34
C GLU A 117 -1.55 -3.96 8.50
N TYR A 118 -0.66 -3.05 8.91
CA TYR A 118 0.69 -3.42 9.35
C TYR A 118 0.88 -3.06 10.82
N ARG A 119 1.20 -4.07 11.64
CA ARG A 119 1.61 -3.93 13.04
C ARG A 119 3.08 -4.31 13.19
N THR A 120 3.81 -3.55 14.00
CA THR A 120 5.24 -3.80 14.21
C THR A 120 5.72 -3.38 15.58
N ASN A 121 6.73 -4.09 16.09
CA ASN A 121 7.52 -3.68 17.26
C ASN A 121 8.79 -2.88 16.89
N LYS A 122 8.86 -2.40 15.63
CA LYS A 122 9.89 -1.49 15.13
C LYS A 122 9.20 -0.23 14.59
N PRO A 123 8.87 0.74 15.47
CA PRO A 123 8.13 1.95 15.08
C PRO A 123 8.78 2.75 13.95
N SER A 124 10.09 2.66 13.76
CA SER A 124 10.81 3.31 12.67
C SER A 124 10.34 2.90 11.26
N ARG A 125 9.61 1.78 11.10
CA ARG A 125 9.06 1.33 9.82
C ARG A 125 7.78 2.04 9.41
N LEU A 126 7.14 2.79 10.31
CA LEU A 126 5.91 3.53 10.03
C LEU A 126 6.16 5.05 10.17
N PRO A 127 5.43 5.90 9.45
CA PRO A 127 4.23 5.57 8.68
C PRO A 127 4.50 4.97 7.28
N ILE A 128 3.44 4.52 6.62
CA ILE A 128 3.37 4.13 5.21
C ILE A 128 3.52 5.39 4.36
N LEU A 129 4.41 5.35 3.37
CA LEU A 129 4.75 6.49 2.51
C LEU A 129 4.27 6.30 1.07
N ASP A 130 4.14 5.05 0.60
CA ASP A 130 3.65 4.77 -0.74
C ASP A 130 3.02 3.37 -0.84
N ILE A 131 2.33 3.11 -1.94
CA ILE A 131 1.76 1.82 -2.31
C ILE A 131 1.99 1.57 -3.80
N ALA A 132 2.35 0.33 -4.14
CA ALA A 132 2.49 -0.11 -5.51
C ALA A 132 1.49 -1.23 -5.81
N PRO A 133 0.43 -0.96 -6.59
CA PRO A 133 -0.42 -1.98 -7.15
C PRO A 133 0.26 -2.71 -8.32
N LEU A 134 -0.05 -4.00 -8.50
CA LEU A 134 0.41 -4.77 -9.66
C LEU A 134 -0.70 -4.92 -10.71
N ASP A 135 -1.93 -5.15 -10.27
CA ASP A 135 -3.05 -5.42 -11.16
C ASP A 135 -3.79 -4.16 -11.60
N ILE A 136 -3.06 -3.28 -12.28
CA ILE A 136 -3.56 -2.03 -12.85
C ILE A 136 -3.09 -1.89 -14.31
N GLY A 137 -3.53 -0.82 -14.99
CA GLY A 137 -3.13 -0.46 -16.36
C GLY A 137 -4.07 -0.96 -17.47
N GLY A 138 -5.07 -1.78 -17.14
CA GLY A 138 -6.19 -2.08 -18.04
C GLY A 138 -7.17 -0.90 -18.16
N ALA A 139 -7.91 -0.86 -19.26
CA ALA A 139 -8.81 0.27 -19.59
C ALA A 139 -9.99 0.45 -18.61
N ASP A 140 -10.35 -0.62 -17.90
CA ASP A 140 -11.45 -0.70 -16.94
C ASP A 140 -10.98 -0.93 -15.50
N GLN A 141 -9.67 -0.82 -15.25
CA GLN A 141 -9.08 -0.96 -13.92
C GLN A 141 -8.96 0.42 -13.27
N GLU A 142 -9.63 0.59 -12.13
CA GLU A 142 -9.63 1.82 -11.35
C GLU A 142 -9.33 1.49 -9.89
N PHE A 143 -8.66 2.41 -9.20
CA PHE A 143 -8.43 2.28 -7.77
C PHE A 143 -8.42 3.63 -7.07
N GLY A 144 -8.66 3.59 -5.75
CA GLY A 144 -8.57 4.73 -4.85
C GLY A 144 -7.91 4.31 -3.53
N LEU A 145 -7.47 5.28 -2.74
CA LEU A 145 -6.73 5.04 -1.50
C LEU A 145 -7.27 5.90 -0.38
N ASP A 146 -7.59 5.28 0.76
CA ASP A 146 -7.76 5.99 2.03
C ASP A 146 -6.61 5.62 2.98
N ILE A 147 -5.86 6.63 3.39
CA ILE A 147 -4.69 6.46 4.26
C ILE A 147 -5.12 6.65 5.71
N GLY A 148 -5.08 5.57 6.50
CA GLY A 148 -5.43 5.61 7.92
C GLY A 148 -4.35 6.29 8.76
N PRO A 149 -4.69 6.74 9.98
CA PRO A 149 -3.70 7.33 10.89
C PRO A 149 -2.65 6.30 11.29
N VAL A 150 -1.42 6.76 11.50
CA VAL A 150 -0.39 5.97 12.17
C VAL A 150 -0.58 6.09 13.68
N CYS A 151 -0.61 4.94 14.38
CA CYS A 151 -0.77 4.87 15.82
C CYS A 151 0.52 4.33 16.46
N PHE A 152 0.98 4.99 17.52
CA PHE A 152 2.17 4.63 18.29
C PHE A 152 1.79 4.28 19.74
N LYS A 153 2.41 3.24 20.32
CA LYS A 153 2.15 2.74 21.68
C LYS A 153 3.43 2.37 22.42
#